data_AF-A0A7J3ANT8-F1
#
_entry.id   AF-A0A7J3ANT8-F1
#
_cell.length_a   1.000
_cell.length_b   1.000
_cell.length_c   1.000
_cell.angle_alpha   90.00
_cell.angle_beta   90.00
_cell.angle_gamma   90.00
#
_symmetry.space_group_name_H-M   'P 1'
#
loop_
_entity.id
_entity.type
_entity.pdbx_description
1 polymer ?
#
loop_
_entity_poly.entity_id
_entity_poly.type
_entity_poly.pdbx_seq_one_letter_code
_entity_poly.pdbx_strand_id
1 'polypeptide(L)'
;MSDSELSSLIKLRLINPVKRDERAIDSFALREFERRVMMGTAKPRGVPYDGLGLMAFYRNLIPEAERIFPEFHIIITDRLIMSWDEDESKYHARVVLFGIPSIISMSGLVEAPARAREYYIARQVADSIGIKNPLAARSFSGDFLEFDDGRSPFVLRGYLLQCIFYAMTGNPFCSDRDCMLFNAHWQEEMLHAQIESGRLCAHHRRELNERLSRLRPGS
;
A
#
# COMPACT_ATOMS: atom_id res chain seq x y z
N MET A 1 3.96 -12.80 -19.52
CA MET A 1 2.62 -13.02 -18.97
C MET A 1 1.70 -13.47 -20.10
N SER A 2 1.02 -14.60 -19.94
CA SER A 2 0.08 -15.18 -20.89
C SER A 2 -1.25 -14.40 -20.94
N ASP A 3 -2.05 -14.63 -21.98
CA ASP A 3 -3.38 -14.00 -22.10
C ASP A 3 -4.37 -14.45 -21.02
N SER A 4 -4.16 -15.63 -20.43
CA SER A 4 -4.94 -16.16 -19.31
C SER A 4 -4.62 -15.42 -18.01
N GLU A 5 -3.33 -15.22 -17.73
CA GLU A 5 -2.87 -14.42 -16.59
C GLU A 5 -3.35 -12.97 -16.71
N LEU A 6 -3.29 -12.40 -17.93
CA LEU A 6 -3.83 -11.06 -18.21
C LEU A 6 -5.33 -10.95 -17.90
N SER A 7 -6.11 -11.94 -18.34
CA SER A 7 -7.55 -12.01 -18.05
C SER A 7 -7.81 -12.07 -16.54
N SER A 8 -7.02 -12.89 -15.83
CA SER A 8 -7.14 -13.09 -14.39
C SER A 8 -6.83 -11.80 -13.63
N LEU A 9 -5.76 -11.09 -14.00
CA LEU A 9 -5.42 -9.79 -13.42
C LEU A 9 -6.52 -8.75 -13.64
N ILE A 10 -7.10 -8.67 -14.84
CA ILE A 10 -8.18 -7.72 -15.14
C ILE A 10 -9.40 -7.97 -14.26
N LYS A 11 -9.78 -9.23 -14.07
CA LYS A 11 -10.93 -9.61 -13.24
C LYS A 11 -10.75 -9.28 -11.75
N LEU A 12 -9.54 -8.96 -11.30
CA LEU A 12 -9.28 -8.48 -9.93
C LEU A 12 -9.55 -6.98 -9.76
N ARG A 13 -9.64 -6.23 -10.87
CA ARG A 13 -9.92 -4.80 -10.82
C ARG A 13 -11.35 -4.56 -10.32
N LEU A 14 -11.49 -3.65 -9.37
CA LEU A 14 -12.78 -3.24 -8.81
C LEU A 14 -13.37 -2.14 -9.69
N ILE A 15 -14.66 -2.25 -10.04
CA ILE A 15 -15.40 -1.16 -10.68
C ILE A 15 -15.98 -0.23 -9.61
N ASN A 16 -16.51 -0.84 -8.53
CA ASN A 16 -17.17 -0.12 -7.47
C ASN A 16 -16.71 -0.65 -6.09
N PRO A 17 -15.92 0.13 -5.33
CA PRO A 17 -15.42 -0.30 -4.03
C PRO A 17 -16.50 -0.41 -2.93
N VAL A 18 -17.74 0.01 -3.19
CA VAL A 18 -18.85 -0.23 -2.23
C VAL A 18 -19.62 -1.54 -2.49
N LYS A 19 -19.24 -2.30 -3.52
CA LYS A 19 -19.88 -3.59 -3.84
C LYS A 19 -18.84 -4.70 -3.94
N ARG A 20 -19.09 -5.78 -3.18
CA ARG A 20 -18.14 -6.89 -3.06
C ARG A 20 -17.84 -7.61 -4.36
N ASP A 21 -18.83 -7.81 -5.22
CA ASP A 21 -18.71 -8.73 -6.37
C ASP A 21 -18.66 -8.03 -7.74
N GLU A 22 -18.69 -6.70 -7.77
CA GLU A 22 -18.67 -5.95 -9.03
C GLU A 22 -17.24 -5.77 -9.55
N ARG A 23 -16.81 -6.74 -10.35
CA ARG A 23 -15.47 -6.83 -10.97
C ARG A 23 -15.44 -6.31 -12.39
N ALA A 24 -14.27 -5.89 -12.83
CA ALA A 24 -14.05 -5.48 -14.20
C ALA A 24 -14.24 -6.64 -15.19
N ILE A 25 -14.90 -6.36 -16.30
CA ILE A 25 -15.08 -7.31 -17.40
C ILE A 25 -13.86 -7.23 -18.31
N ASP A 26 -13.28 -8.40 -18.59
CA ASP A 26 -12.18 -8.54 -19.52
C ASP A 26 -12.58 -7.99 -20.91
N SER A 27 -11.91 -6.92 -21.32
CA SER A 27 -12.19 -6.18 -22.54
C SER A 27 -10.88 -5.80 -23.23
N PHE A 28 -10.95 -5.56 -24.54
CA PHE A 28 -9.78 -5.12 -25.32
C PHE A 28 -9.11 -3.89 -24.71
N ALA A 29 -9.89 -2.90 -24.27
CA ALA A 29 -9.38 -1.68 -23.67
C ALA A 29 -8.63 -1.94 -22.35
N LEU A 30 -9.13 -2.84 -21.49
CA LEU A 30 -8.45 -3.18 -20.24
C LEU A 30 -7.20 -4.03 -20.47
N ARG A 31 -7.23 -4.95 -21.45
CA ARG A 31 -6.03 -5.69 -21.88
C ARG A 31 -4.94 -4.76 -22.37
N GLU A 32 -5.31 -3.79 -23.19
CA GLU A 32 -4.36 -2.81 -23.71
C GLU A 32 -3.81 -1.90 -22.59
N PHE A 33 -4.68 -1.48 -21.67
CA PHE A 33 -4.25 -0.75 -20.48
C PHE A 33 -3.21 -1.52 -19.65
N GLU A 34 -3.48 -2.78 -19.31
CA GLU A 34 -2.55 -3.60 -18.53
C GLU A 34 -1.23 -3.89 -19.28
N ARG A 35 -1.29 -4.08 -20.61
CA ARG A 35 -0.10 -4.20 -21.45
C ARG A 35 0.74 -2.93 -21.42
N ARG A 36 0.12 -1.76 -21.53
CA ARG A 36 0.81 -0.47 -21.39
C ARG A 36 1.41 -0.27 -19.99
N VAL A 37 0.73 -0.74 -18.94
CA VAL A 37 1.28 -0.75 -17.58
C VAL A 37 2.55 -1.62 -17.51
N MET A 38 2.53 -2.80 -18.12
CA MET A 38 3.72 -3.69 -18.15
C MET A 38 4.87 -3.10 -18.98
N MET A 39 4.56 -2.38 -20.05
CA MET A 39 5.55 -1.66 -20.86
C MET A 39 6.05 -0.36 -20.20
N GLY A 40 5.49 0.04 -19.05
CA GLY A 40 5.82 1.29 -18.39
C GLY A 40 5.30 2.55 -19.08
N THR A 41 4.40 2.42 -20.06
CA THR A 41 3.81 3.54 -20.83
C THR A 41 2.45 3.99 -20.27
N ALA A 42 2.00 3.35 -19.19
CA ALA A 42 0.87 3.77 -18.37
C ALA A 42 1.16 3.45 -16.89
N LYS A 43 0.56 4.21 -15.96
CA LYS A 43 0.65 3.96 -14.52
C LYS A 43 -0.73 3.62 -13.97
N PRO A 44 -0.92 2.52 -13.22
CA PRO A 44 -2.22 2.12 -12.67
C PRO A 44 -2.56 2.85 -11.37
N ARG A 45 -2.25 4.15 -11.30
CA ARG A 45 -2.40 4.95 -10.09
C ARG A 45 -3.85 5.13 -9.71
N GLY A 46 -4.15 4.90 -8.44
CA GLY A 46 -5.50 4.96 -7.91
C GLY A 46 -6.46 3.91 -8.50
N VAL A 47 -5.99 3.02 -9.38
CA VAL A 47 -6.83 1.96 -9.96
C VAL A 47 -6.99 0.87 -8.90
N PRO A 48 -8.21 0.61 -8.41
CA PRO A 48 -8.43 -0.29 -7.28
C PRO A 48 -8.47 -1.75 -7.73
N TYR A 49 -7.78 -2.61 -6.99
CA TYR A 49 -7.78 -4.06 -7.15
C TYR A 49 -8.12 -4.74 -5.82
N ASP A 50 -8.79 -5.88 -5.93
CA ASP A 50 -8.96 -6.80 -4.82
C ASP A 50 -7.60 -7.32 -4.37
N GLY A 51 -7.14 -6.86 -3.20
CA GLY A 51 -5.78 -7.05 -2.74
C GLY A 51 -5.44 -8.50 -2.39
N LEU A 52 -6.41 -9.25 -1.84
CA LEU A 52 -6.22 -10.68 -1.58
C LEU A 52 -6.11 -11.48 -2.87
N GLY A 53 -6.97 -11.17 -3.85
CA GLY A 53 -6.89 -11.77 -5.17
C GLY A 53 -5.58 -11.41 -5.89
N LEU A 54 -5.11 -10.17 -5.75
CA LEU A 54 -3.83 -9.73 -6.32
C LEU A 54 -2.62 -10.42 -5.65
N MET A 55 -2.69 -10.65 -4.34
CA MET A 55 -1.70 -11.46 -3.60
C MET A 55 -1.66 -12.89 -4.08
N ALA A 56 -2.81 -13.55 -4.26
CA ALA A 56 -2.86 -14.88 -4.82
C ALA A 56 -2.34 -14.93 -6.26
N PHE A 57 -2.68 -13.92 -7.09
CA PHE A 57 -2.19 -13.79 -8.45
C PHE A 57 -0.65 -13.71 -8.49
N TYR A 58 -0.06 -12.80 -7.73
CA TYR A 58 1.40 -12.69 -7.70
C TYR A 58 2.09 -13.90 -7.09
N ARG A 59 1.49 -14.52 -6.06
CA ARG A 59 1.99 -15.77 -5.49
C ARG A 59 2.16 -16.84 -6.56
N ASN A 60 1.23 -16.94 -7.51
CA ASN A 60 1.28 -17.92 -8.58
C ASN A 60 2.37 -17.63 -9.64
N LEU A 61 2.85 -16.39 -9.72
CA LEU A 61 3.98 -16.02 -10.60
C LEU A 61 5.34 -16.34 -9.97
N ILE A 62 5.42 -16.41 -8.64
CA ILE A 62 6.64 -16.78 -7.92
C ILE A 62 6.89 -18.29 -8.10
N PRO A 63 8.12 -18.77 -8.37
CA PRO A 63 8.42 -20.20 -8.43
C PRO A 63 8.04 -20.95 -7.15
N GLU A 64 7.51 -22.17 -7.27
CA GLU A 64 6.97 -22.89 -6.10
C GLU A 64 8.01 -23.10 -4.99
N ALA A 65 9.27 -23.35 -5.36
CA ALA A 65 10.38 -23.51 -4.42
C ALA A 65 10.67 -22.25 -3.58
N GLU A 66 10.28 -21.06 -4.07
CA GLU A 66 10.49 -19.77 -3.40
C GLU A 66 9.24 -19.31 -2.63
N ARG A 67 8.12 -20.04 -2.70
CA ARG A 67 6.87 -19.71 -1.97
C ARG A 67 6.88 -20.14 -0.50
N ILE A 68 8.05 -20.50 0.03
CA ILE A 68 8.24 -21.03 1.38
C ILE A 68 9.41 -20.34 2.05
N PHE A 69 9.35 -20.24 3.39
CA PHE A 69 10.44 -19.73 4.20
C PHE A 69 11.71 -20.60 4.01
N PRO A 70 12.94 -20.02 3.94
CA PRO A 70 13.32 -18.65 4.30
C PRO A 70 13.11 -17.59 3.20
N GLU A 71 12.67 -17.97 2.00
CA GLU A 71 12.41 -17.01 0.94
C GLU A 71 11.19 -16.16 1.28
N PHE A 72 11.35 -14.84 1.17
CA PHE A 72 10.30 -13.87 1.47
C PHE A 72 10.27 -12.80 0.39
N HIS A 73 9.19 -12.80 -0.38
CA HIS A 73 8.99 -11.84 -1.46
C HIS A 73 8.16 -10.67 -0.98
N ILE A 74 8.65 -9.47 -1.27
CA ILE A 74 7.92 -8.22 -1.13
C ILE A 74 7.68 -7.67 -2.52
N ILE A 75 6.42 -7.42 -2.86
CA ILE A 75 6.02 -6.87 -4.14
C ILE A 75 5.61 -5.43 -3.96
N ILE A 76 6.27 -4.54 -4.69
CA ILE A 76 5.90 -3.12 -4.72
C ILE A 76 5.12 -2.87 -6.02
N THR A 77 3.95 -2.25 -5.90
CA THR A 77 3.08 -2.00 -7.05
C THR A 77 2.46 -0.61 -7.03
N ASP A 78 2.27 -0.01 -8.19
CA ASP A 78 1.53 1.25 -8.35
C ASP A 78 0.00 1.04 -8.29
N ARG A 79 -0.49 -0.20 -8.33
CA ARG A 79 -1.93 -0.51 -8.22
C ARG A 79 -2.42 -0.20 -6.82
N LEU A 80 -3.60 0.41 -6.69
CA LEU A 80 -4.25 0.60 -5.39
C LEU A 80 -4.80 -0.74 -4.91
N ILE A 81 -4.32 -1.22 -3.77
CA ILE A 81 -4.81 -2.47 -3.17
C ILE A 81 -5.93 -2.17 -2.18
N MET A 82 -7.00 -2.96 -2.23
CA MET A 82 -8.13 -2.82 -1.33
C MET A 82 -8.45 -4.16 -0.67
N SER A 83 -8.94 -4.11 0.57
CA SER A 83 -9.47 -5.29 1.28
C SER A 83 -10.94 -5.04 1.62
N TRP A 84 -11.77 -6.07 1.47
CA TRP A 84 -13.15 -6.00 1.94
C TRP A 84 -13.19 -5.98 3.47
N ASP A 85 -13.91 -5.02 4.03
CA ASP A 85 -14.23 -4.95 5.45
C ASP A 85 -15.64 -5.51 5.63
N GLU A 86 -15.77 -6.60 6.39
CA GLU A 86 -17.06 -7.27 6.60
C GLU A 86 -17.98 -6.45 7.52
N ASP A 87 -17.41 -5.71 8.48
CA ASP A 87 -18.17 -4.92 9.45
C ASP A 87 -18.75 -3.67 8.79
N GLU A 88 -17.95 -2.99 7.96
CA GLU A 88 -18.38 -1.79 7.22
C GLU A 88 -19.02 -2.10 5.86
N SER A 89 -19.01 -3.37 5.44
CA SER A 89 -19.53 -3.85 4.14
C SER A 89 -19.05 -3.02 2.95
N LYS A 90 -17.75 -2.65 2.95
CA LYS A 90 -17.13 -1.89 1.86
C LYS A 90 -15.64 -2.20 1.74
N TYR A 91 -15.04 -1.85 0.61
CA TYR A 91 -13.60 -1.94 0.43
C TYR A 91 -12.86 -0.79 1.12
N HIS A 92 -11.82 -1.12 1.88
CA HIS A 92 -10.85 -0.18 2.43
C HIS A 92 -9.56 -0.26 1.63
N ALA A 93 -9.04 0.89 1.21
CA ALA A 93 -7.70 0.99 0.66
C ALA A 93 -6.68 0.59 1.72
N ARG A 94 -5.62 -0.11 1.32
CA ARG A 94 -4.51 -0.50 2.19
C ARG A 94 -3.19 -0.03 1.59
N VAL A 95 -2.25 0.34 2.45
CA VAL A 95 -0.87 0.57 2.01
C VAL A 95 -0.16 -0.75 1.78
N VAL A 96 -0.36 -1.70 2.68
CA VAL A 96 0.33 -2.98 2.70
C VAL A 96 -0.65 -4.12 3.01
N LEU A 97 -0.42 -5.27 2.40
CA LEU A 97 -1.00 -6.55 2.79
C LEU A 97 0.14 -7.50 3.15
N PHE A 98 0.09 -8.04 4.37
CA PHE A 98 1.10 -8.97 4.87
C PHE A 98 0.73 -10.41 4.50
N GLY A 99 1.68 -11.11 3.89
CA GLY A 99 1.47 -12.48 3.42
C GLY A 99 2.71 -13.04 2.74
N ILE A 100 2.51 -14.12 1.98
CA ILE A 100 3.55 -14.77 1.17
C ILE A 100 3.05 -14.80 -0.28
N PRO A 101 3.33 -13.76 -1.10
CA PRO A 101 4.17 -12.58 -0.81
C PRO A 101 3.46 -11.48 -0.01
N SER A 102 4.22 -10.56 0.58
CA SER A 102 3.67 -9.28 1.04
C SER A 102 3.57 -8.31 -0.13
N ILE A 103 2.52 -7.47 -0.16
CA ILE A 103 2.34 -6.44 -1.19
C ILE A 103 2.34 -5.06 -0.55
N ILE A 104 3.12 -4.14 -1.10
CA ILE A 104 3.09 -2.71 -0.79
C ILE A 104 2.56 -1.96 -2.02
N SER A 105 1.54 -1.12 -1.81
CA SER A 105 0.96 -0.26 -2.84
C SER A 105 1.48 1.16 -2.73
N MET A 106 2.17 1.64 -3.77
CA MET A 106 2.60 3.04 -3.87
C MET A 106 1.41 3.99 -3.95
N SER A 107 0.32 3.59 -4.62
CA SER A 107 -0.93 4.35 -4.58
C SER A 107 -1.57 4.34 -3.19
N GLY A 108 -1.44 3.22 -2.46
CA GLY A 108 -1.91 3.10 -1.09
C GLY A 108 -1.28 4.12 -0.15
N LEU A 109 0.02 4.45 -0.32
CA LEU A 109 0.69 5.48 0.49
C LEU A 109 -0.02 6.85 0.45
N VAL A 110 -0.67 7.17 -0.68
CA VAL A 110 -1.38 8.43 -0.91
C VAL A 110 -2.86 8.31 -0.51
N GLU A 111 -3.49 7.20 -0.88
CA GLU A 111 -4.95 7.05 -0.85
C GLU A 111 -5.48 6.33 0.39
N ALA A 112 -4.67 5.48 1.06
CA ALA A 112 -5.16 4.62 2.14
C ALA A 112 -5.20 5.31 3.52
N PRO A 113 -4.14 5.99 4.00
CA PRO A 113 -4.22 6.73 5.25
C PRO A 113 -5.17 7.93 5.12
N ALA A 114 -6.01 8.14 6.13
CA ALA A 114 -6.93 9.27 6.14
C ALA A 114 -6.18 10.60 6.18
N ARG A 115 -6.69 11.62 5.48
CA ARG A 115 -6.15 12.98 5.56
C ARG A 115 -6.65 13.67 6.83
N ALA A 116 -6.00 14.75 7.25
CA ALA A 116 -6.45 15.54 8.40
C ALA A 116 -7.93 15.97 8.24
N ARG A 117 -8.66 16.10 9.36
CA ARG A 117 -10.11 16.41 9.35
C ARG A 117 -10.42 17.70 8.60
N GLU A 118 -9.53 18.68 8.72
CA GLU A 118 -9.58 20.00 8.09
C GLU A 118 -9.66 19.90 6.57
N TYR A 119 -8.99 18.90 5.97
CA TYR A 119 -9.07 18.64 4.54
C TYR A 119 -10.50 18.30 4.10
N TYR A 120 -11.19 17.44 4.87
CA TYR A 120 -12.55 17.03 4.55
C TYR A 120 -13.56 18.16 4.76
N ILE A 121 -13.36 18.99 5.79
CA ILE A 121 -14.18 20.20 6.01
C ILE A 121 -14.01 21.15 4.82
N ALA A 122 -12.77 21.43 4.41
CA ALA A 122 -12.50 22.28 3.25
C ALA A 122 -13.14 21.73 1.97
N ARG A 123 -13.10 20.40 1.77
CA ARG A 123 -13.76 19.74 0.64
C ARG A 123 -15.27 19.91 0.66
N GLN A 124 -15.90 19.67 1.80
CA GLN A 124 -17.35 19.83 1.95
C GLN A 124 -17.80 21.27 1.67
N VAL A 125 -17.04 22.26 2.17
CA VAL A 125 -17.31 23.67 1.88
C VAL A 125 -17.16 23.95 0.38
N ALA A 126 -16.06 23.51 -0.24
CA ALA A 126 -15.82 23.70 -1.68
C ALA A 126 -16.93 23.08 -2.54
N ASP A 127 -17.36 21.85 -2.22
CA ASP A 127 -18.46 21.17 -2.89
C ASP A 127 -19.78 21.98 -2.74
N SER A 128 -20.05 22.52 -1.55
CA SER A 128 -21.27 23.31 -1.28
C SER A 128 -21.37 24.62 -2.06
N ILE A 129 -20.23 25.19 -2.46
CA ILE A 129 -20.13 26.44 -3.25
C ILE A 129 -19.76 26.18 -4.71
N GLY A 130 -19.77 24.92 -5.16
CA GLY A 130 -19.52 24.53 -6.55
C GLY A 130 -18.05 24.64 -6.99
N ILE A 131 -17.11 24.79 -6.07
CA ILE A 131 -15.67 24.80 -6.35
C ILE A 131 -15.17 23.36 -6.37
N LYS A 132 -14.77 22.88 -7.55
CA LYS A 132 -14.27 21.50 -7.73
C LYS A 132 -12.94 21.19 -7.02
N ASN A 133 -12.21 22.22 -6.56
CA ASN A 133 -10.91 22.04 -5.92
C ASN A 133 -10.91 22.57 -4.47
N PRO A 134 -11.00 21.67 -3.46
CA PRO A 134 -10.92 22.00 -2.03
C PRO A 134 -9.66 22.74 -1.61
N LEU A 135 -8.57 22.53 -2.37
CA LEU A 135 -7.24 23.08 -2.08
C LEU A 135 -7.15 24.59 -2.38
N ALA A 136 -8.20 25.20 -2.96
CA ALA A 136 -8.22 26.63 -3.24
C ALA A 136 -8.39 27.49 -1.97
N ALA A 137 -8.88 26.93 -0.86
CA ALA A 137 -9.17 27.67 0.37
C ALA A 137 -7.98 27.76 1.34
N ARG A 138 -7.06 26.80 1.31
CA ARG A 138 -5.85 26.74 2.16
C ARG A 138 -4.80 25.88 1.45
N SER A 139 -3.53 26.28 1.51
CA SER A 139 -2.43 25.42 1.08
C SER A 139 -2.25 24.31 2.12
N PHE A 140 -2.63 23.08 1.75
CA PHE A 140 -2.31 21.85 2.49
C PHE A 140 -1.02 21.19 1.95
N SER A 141 -0.21 21.96 1.22
CA SER A 141 1.03 21.45 0.63
C SER A 141 1.97 21.00 1.74
N GLY A 142 2.34 19.72 1.72
CA GLY A 142 3.19 19.09 2.73
C GLY A 142 2.46 18.29 3.80
N ASP A 143 1.15 18.47 3.98
CA ASP A 143 0.39 17.81 5.07
C ASP A 143 0.08 16.33 4.81
N PHE A 144 0.14 15.89 3.55
CA PHE A 144 -0.06 14.52 3.13
C PHE A 144 0.84 14.21 1.93
N LEU A 145 1.07 12.92 1.63
CA LEU A 145 1.76 12.51 0.41
C LEU A 145 0.90 12.73 -0.82
N GLU A 146 1.52 13.23 -1.89
CA GLU A 146 0.94 13.26 -3.23
C GLU A 146 1.61 12.21 -4.14
N PHE A 147 1.01 11.94 -5.30
CA PHE A 147 1.67 11.09 -6.29
C PHE A 147 2.97 11.76 -6.78
N ASP A 148 4.04 10.95 -6.94
CA ASP A 148 5.40 11.42 -7.27
C ASP A 148 6.07 12.31 -6.21
N ASP A 149 5.54 12.34 -4.98
CA ASP A 149 6.18 13.05 -3.88
C ASP A 149 7.56 12.45 -3.56
N GLY A 150 8.59 13.31 -3.49
CA GLY A 150 9.97 12.92 -3.18
C GLY A 150 10.16 12.31 -1.79
N ARG A 151 9.16 12.43 -0.92
CA ARG A 151 9.11 11.78 0.40
C ARG A 151 8.72 10.30 0.34
N SER A 152 8.11 9.83 -0.75
CA SER A 152 7.60 8.46 -0.89
C SER A 152 8.63 7.37 -0.59
N PRO A 153 9.92 7.49 -1.01
CA PRO A 153 10.94 6.48 -0.67
C PRO A 153 11.21 6.35 0.83
N PHE A 154 11.07 7.43 1.61
CA PHE A 154 11.28 7.38 3.06
C PHE A 154 10.13 6.63 3.75
N VAL A 155 8.90 6.90 3.32
CA VAL A 155 7.71 6.19 3.81
C VAL A 155 7.74 4.71 3.42
N LEU A 156 8.14 4.40 2.18
CA LEU A 156 8.30 3.02 1.71
C LEU A 156 9.28 2.21 2.57
N ARG A 157 10.38 2.81 3.07
CA ARG A 157 11.32 2.11 3.97
C ARG A 157 10.64 1.59 5.23
N GLY A 158 9.70 2.34 5.79
CA GLY A 158 8.90 1.90 6.93
C GLY A 158 8.07 0.67 6.63
N TYR A 159 7.30 0.71 5.55
CA TYR A 159 6.47 -0.43 5.14
C TYR A 159 7.30 -1.65 4.75
N LEU A 160 8.50 -1.46 4.17
CA LEU A 160 9.47 -2.54 3.97
C LEU A 160 9.91 -3.15 5.30
N LEU A 161 10.23 -2.33 6.30
CA LEU A 161 10.54 -2.81 7.65
C LEU A 161 9.35 -3.55 8.26
N GLN A 162 8.12 -3.05 8.14
CA GLN A 162 6.93 -3.76 8.62
C GLN A 162 6.78 -5.14 7.97
N CYS A 163 7.01 -5.27 6.65
CA CYS A 163 7.02 -6.57 5.97
C CYS A 163 8.10 -7.50 6.52
N ILE A 164 9.30 -6.98 6.79
CA ILE A 164 10.41 -7.75 7.38
C ILE A 164 10.05 -8.22 8.81
N PHE A 165 9.52 -7.33 9.64
CA PHE A 165 9.07 -7.67 10.99
C PHE A 165 7.94 -8.68 10.97
N TYR A 166 6.98 -8.56 10.06
CA TYR A 166 5.95 -9.59 9.85
C TYR A 166 6.57 -10.95 9.52
N ALA A 167 7.50 -11.02 8.56
CA ALA A 167 8.17 -12.27 8.23
C ALA A 167 9.01 -12.83 9.39
N MET A 168 9.57 -11.96 10.22
CA MET A 168 10.38 -12.35 11.37
C MET A 168 9.54 -12.85 12.55
N THR A 169 8.51 -12.11 12.95
CA THR A 169 7.80 -12.31 14.24
C THR A 169 6.31 -12.58 14.10
N GLY A 170 5.75 -12.41 12.91
CA GLY A 170 4.31 -12.41 12.69
C GLY A 170 3.62 -11.11 13.13
N ASN A 171 4.34 -10.15 13.75
CA ASN A 171 3.79 -8.88 14.18
C ASN A 171 4.50 -7.69 13.49
N PRO A 172 3.83 -6.98 12.56
CA PRO A 172 4.44 -5.86 11.84
C PRO A 172 4.39 -4.53 12.60
N PHE A 173 3.60 -4.43 13.68
CA PHE A 173 3.16 -3.15 14.22
C PHE A 173 3.71 -2.81 15.60
N CYS A 174 3.87 -1.50 15.81
CA CYS A 174 4.20 -0.87 17.07
C CYS A 174 3.11 0.15 17.46
N SER A 175 2.92 0.35 18.77
CA SER A 175 2.05 1.39 19.32
C SER A 175 2.78 2.72 19.60
N ASP A 176 4.11 2.75 19.51
CA ASP A 176 4.93 3.95 19.70
C ASP A 176 4.87 4.82 18.44
N ARG A 177 4.34 6.04 18.56
CA ARG A 177 4.14 7.00 17.46
C ARG A 177 5.46 7.41 16.80
N ASP A 178 6.57 7.36 17.54
CA ASP A 178 7.90 7.68 17.02
C ASP A 178 8.57 6.50 16.31
N CYS A 179 7.96 5.31 16.31
CA CYS A 179 8.55 4.13 15.68
C CYS A 179 8.14 4.04 14.20
N MET A 180 9.07 3.70 13.30
CA MET A 180 8.76 3.41 11.89
C MET A 180 7.79 2.21 11.70
N LEU A 181 7.57 1.40 12.74
CA LEU A 181 6.57 0.33 12.73
C LEU A 181 5.20 0.78 13.28
N PHE A 182 5.02 2.07 13.57
CA PHE A 182 3.75 2.59 14.08
C PHE A 182 2.59 2.26 13.13
N ASN A 183 1.49 1.76 13.70
CA ASN A 183 0.27 1.47 12.94
C ASN A 183 -0.53 2.76 12.67
N ALA A 184 0.01 3.61 11.79
CA ALA A 184 -0.60 4.87 11.42
C ALA A 184 -1.89 4.68 10.62
N HIS A 185 -2.94 5.40 11.02
CA HIS A 185 -4.21 5.45 10.28
C HIS A 185 -4.39 6.76 9.53
N TRP A 186 -3.66 7.81 9.93
CA TRP A 186 -3.70 9.13 9.32
C TRP A 186 -2.39 9.47 8.59
N GLN A 187 -2.49 10.29 7.54
CA GLN A 187 -1.33 10.81 6.79
C GLN A 187 -0.32 11.49 7.71
N GLU A 188 -0.80 12.33 8.65
CA GLU A 188 0.07 13.04 9.61
C GLU A 188 0.85 12.04 10.48
N GLU A 189 0.18 11.04 11.04
CA GLU A 189 0.82 10.01 11.86
C GLU A 189 1.86 9.21 11.07
N MET A 190 1.54 8.86 9.82
CA MET A 190 2.45 8.14 8.94
C MET A 190 3.67 9.01 8.62
N LEU A 191 3.47 10.27 8.23
CA LEU A 191 4.58 11.19 7.94
C LEU A 191 5.46 11.42 9.17
N HIS A 192 4.86 11.56 10.35
CA HIS A 192 5.59 11.70 11.61
C HIS A 192 6.47 10.46 11.89
N ALA A 193 5.88 9.27 11.90
CA ALA A 193 6.61 8.02 12.18
C ALA A 193 7.73 7.75 11.16
N GLN A 194 7.45 7.99 9.87
CA GLN A 194 8.36 7.60 8.78
C GLN A 194 9.41 8.65 8.42
N ILE A 195 9.12 9.94 8.61
CA ILE A 195 9.98 11.04 8.15
C ILE A 195 10.50 11.86 9.33
N GLU A 196 9.62 12.36 10.19
CA GLU A 196 10.03 13.24 11.29
C GLU A 196 10.84 12.49 12.34
N SER A 197 10.33 11.35 12.82
CA SER A 197 11.09 10.46 13.68
C SER A 197 12.07 9.61 12.89
N GLY A 198 11.60 8.93 11.83
CA GLY A 198 12.42 8.14 10.91
C GLY A 198 13.25 7.04 11.57
N ARG A 199 12.83 6.54 12.74
CA ARG A 199 13.62 5.63 13.58
C ARG A 199 12.80 4.45 14.10
N LEU A 200 13.47 3.34 14.41
CA LEU A 200 12.89 2.26 15.21
C LEU A 200 13.00 2.60 16.70
N CYS A 201 11.95 2.30 17.47
CA CYS A 201 12.00 2.40 18.93
C CYS A 201 13.08 1.45 19.52
N ALA A 202 13.44 1.66 20.78
CA ALA A 202 14.51 0.89 21.41
C ALA A 202 14.26 -0.62 21.40
N HIS A 203 13.00 -1.05 21.52
CA HIS A 203 12.60 -2.46 21.47
C HIS A 203 12.86 -3.07 20.08
N HIS A 204 12.24 -2.53 19.03
CA HIS A 204 12.38 -3.07 17.67
C HIS A 204 13.81 -2.98 17.13
N ARG A 205 14.57 -1.95 17.52
CA ARG A 205 15.99 -1.85 17.16
C ARG A 205 16.82 -2.96 17.80
N ARG A 206 16.57 -3.33 19.06
CA ARG A 206 17.25 -4.48 19.71
C ARG A 206 16.90 -5.77 18.98
N GLU A 207 15.61 -5.98 18.70
CA GLU A 207 15.14 -7.20 18.04
C GLU A 207 15.76 -7.39 16.64
N LEU A 208 15.82 -6.31 15.84
CA LEU A 208 16.48 -6.33 14.54
C LEU A 208 17.99 -6.65 14.67
N ASN A 209 18.68 -6.01 15.61
CA ASN A 209 20.12 -6.23 15.83
C ASN A 209 20.42 -7.66 16.29
N GLU A 210 19.59 -8.24 17.16
CA GLU A 210 19.72 -9.63 17.60
C GLU A 210 19.56 -10.63 16.44
N ARG A 211 18.70 -10.33 15.46
CA ARG A 211 18.59 -11.16 14.26
C ARG A 211 19.80 -11.01 13.34
N LEU A 212 20.26 -9.78 13.13
CA LEU A 212 21.41 -9.50 12.27
C LEU A 212 22.71 -10.13 12.80
N SER A 213 22.90 -10.16 14.13
CA SER A 213 24.08 -10.80 14.73
C SER A 213 24.09 -12.32 14.53
N ARG A 214 22.92 -12.98 14.53
CA ARG A 214 22.81 -14.42 14.24
C ARG A 214 23.08 -14.77 12.77
N LEU A 215 22.80 -13.84 11.85
CA LEU A 215 23.06 -14.01 10.42
C LEU A 215 24.54 -13.75 10.04
N ARG A 216 25.30 -13.10 10.92
CA ARG A 216 26.75 -12.85 10.75
C ARG A 216 27.53 -13.51 11.89
N PRO A 217 27.70 -14.84 11.90
CA PRO A 217 28.58 -15.47 12.87
C PRO A 217 30.04 -15.07 12.57
N GLY A 218 30.59 -14.15 13.38
CA GLY A 218 32.04 -13.88 13.46
C GLY A 218 32.58 -12.63 12.76
N SER A 219 32.01 -11.44 13.01
CA SER A 219 32.74 -10.17 12.83
C SER A 219 33.39 -9.72 14.13
#